data_AF-A0A940NZK9-F1
#
_entry.id   AF-A0A940NZK9-F1
#
_cell.length_a   1.000
_cell.length_b   1.000
_cell.length_c   1.000
_cell.angle_alpha   90.00
_cell.angle_beta   90.00
_cell.angle_gamma   90.00
#
_symmetry.space_group_name_H-M   'P 1'
#
loop_
_entity.id
_entity.type
_entity.pdbx_description
1 polymer ?
#
loop_
_entity_poly.entity_id
_entity_poly.type
_entity_poly.pdbx_seq_one_letter_code
_entity_poly.pdbx_strand_id
1 'polypeptide(L)'
;MKQRIAAVLLAGLMTAGFPALLPSPAVTVHAMDESMPSSIFTASPDRAYSRPCKPRFDNIPAPLLELVPEEDVNNWKNYNDILRTETAETLMEYTNVYSFIKVFELSAEQVHQVMDPAIEEETVSLTNDELNLILTASEKDILSYFMTDYPIVVGDRFYTPKWLFEHTTEEYAAAGITPEMISRKLSLYPDFPFTLEASIAFSEKLYSYVGSDAGQMNWTFTTGDMDLNEEVNVLDVVLMQRYLHKLQNIGYASWAAGDMNGDDCIDIMDLAMLKRALLKDMQPITPPEDPTEPPTEPPTENPTEKPTEPTNPTEKPTDPPEQPTEAPSENKGVMLDVIEFNQHPDYPTGCESVALYMLLKYYDVDVTVDQIIDALPKAGLPYTKNGKLYGPDPNQYFVGDPRNSSSYGVFNGPIAQVAEQFRSGVQCRTGAPLEDVIAILDTGNPVQVWYTTNPSRGIVYKREWYLDTGELFRWPGGEHSIVVCGHDDKTLTYRDPDTGGSVTMEIEFFRETYDELGGRIVYYNE
;
A
#
# COMPACT_ATOMS: atom_id res chain seq x y z
N MET A 1 1.13 19.83 -33.77
CA MET A 1 0.07 19.05 -34.45
C MET A 1 -1.18 18.91 -33.56
N LYS A 2 -1.03 18.52 -32.29
CA LYS A 2 -2.12 18.39 -31.29
C LYS A 2 -3.09 19.58 -31.21
N GLN A 3 -2.62 20.82 -31.04
CA GLN A 3 -3.48 22.03 -31.03
C GLN A 3 -4.42 22.16 -32.24
N ARG A 4 -4.00 21.73 -33.45
CA ARG A 4 -4.87 21.74 -34.64
C ARG A 4 -5.92 20.64 -34.60
N ILE A 5 -5.66 19.52 -33.94
CA ILE A 5 -6.63 18.43 -33.75
C ILE A 5 -7.65 18.84 -32.69
N ALA A 6 -7.20 19.41 -31.56
CA ALA A 6 -8.08 19.98 -30.53
C ALA A 6 -9.00 21.06 -31.11
N ALA A 7 -8.47 22.01 -31.90
CA ALA A 7 -9.29 23.04 -32.54
C ALA A 7 -10.31 22.50 -33.57
N VAL A 8 -10.00 21.40 -34.26
CA VAL A 8 -10.93 20.74 -35.20
C VAL A 8 -12.02 19.97 -34.45
N LEU A 9 -11.70 19.32 -33.33
CA LEU A 9 -12.68 18.69 -32.44
C LEU A 9 -13.59 19.72 -31.76
N LEU A 10 -13.04 20.84 -31.28
CA LEU A 10 -13.81 21.94 -30.71
C LEU A 10 -14.81 22.51 -31.73
N ALA A 11 -14.38 22.67 -32.99
CA ALA A 11 -15.26 23.09 -34.08
C ALA A 11 -16.37 22.06 -34.38
N GLY A 12 -16.08 20.76 -34.29
CA GLY A 12 -17.07 19.69 -34.42
C GLY A 12 -18.11 19.71 -33.29
N LEU A 13 -17.67 19.81 -32.03
CA LEU A 13 -18.53 19.90 -30.86
C LEU A 13 -19.44 21.14 -30.90
N MET A 14 -18.89 22.31 -31.26
CA MET A 14 -19.65 23.54 -31.45
C MET A 14 -20.71 23.43 -32.56
N THR A 15 -20.49 22.59 -33.59
CA THR A 15 -21.53 22.33 -34.61
C THR A 15 -22.61 21.33 -34.19
N ALA A 16 -22.39 20.56 -33.11
CA ALA A 16 -23.36 19.60 -32.57
C ALA A 16 -24.33 20.22 -31.54
N GLY A 17 -24.14 21.49 -31.18
CA GLY A 17 -24.99 22.19 -30.19
C GLY A 17 -24.50 22.11 -28.74
N PHE A 18 -23.25 21.67 -28.52
CA PHE A 18 -22.63 21.72 -27.18
C PHE A 18 -22.57 23.16 -26.63
N PRO A 19 -22.71 23.35 -25.32
CA PRO A 19 -22.58 24.66 -24.69
C PRO A 19 -21.18 25.26 -24.88
N ALA A 20 -21.12 26.59 -24.93
CA ALA A 20 -19.88 27.35 -25.19
C ALA A 20 -18.88 27.37 -24.00
N LEU A 21 -19.06 26.46 -23.03
CA LEU A 21 -18.30 26.33 -21.78
C LEU A 21 -17.19 25.28 -21.83
N LEU A 22 -16.95 24.64 -22.98
CA LEU A 22 -15.70 23.92 -23.19
C LEU A 22 -14.51 24.86 -22.92
N PRO A 23 -13.52 24.46 -22.11
CA PRO A 23 -12.42 25.34 -21.74
C PRO A 23 -11.73 25.86 -23.00
N SER A 24 -11.60 27.18 -23.09
CA SER A 24 -10.92 27.85 -24.20
C SER A 24 -9.52 27.26 -24.36
N PRO A 25 -9.01 27.04 -25.60
CA PRO A 25 -7.73 26.35 -25.84
C PRO A 25 -6.49 27.18 -25.46
N ALA A 26 -6.60 28.06 -24.47
CA ALA A 26 -5.50 28.58 -23.65
C ALA A 26 -5.01 27.51 -22.66
N VAL A 27 -4.92 26.26 -23.13
CA VAL A 27 -4.12 25.21 -22.49
C VAL A 27 -2.67 25.62 -22.74
N THR A 28 -1.95 25.96 -21.68
CA THR A 28 -0.53 26.29 -21.78
C THR A 28 0.20 25.01 -22.15
N VAL A 29 0.61 24.91 -23.42
CA VAL A 29 1.43 23.78 -23.87
C VAL A 29 2.84 24.02 -23.35
N HIS A 30 3.07 23.54 -22.12
CA HIS A 30 4.38 23.49 -21.50
C HIS A 30 5.30 22.56 -22.29
N ALA A 31 6.58 22.92 -22.35
CA ALA A 31 7.60 22.04 -22.90
C ALA A 31 7.91 20.99 -21.83
N MET A 32 7.80 19.70 -22.18
CA MET A 32 8.23 18.64 -21.27
C MET A 32 9.70 18.86 -20.90
N ASP A 33 10.01 18.69 -19.62
CA ASP A 33 11.37 18.75 -19.10
C ASP A 33 12.24 17.65 -19.73
N GLU A 34 12.95 18.01 -20.82
CA GLU A 34 13.79 17.08 -21.58
C GLU A 34 14.98 16.52 -20.77
N SER A 35 15.25 17.06 -19.56
CA SER A 35 16.26 16.52 -18.65
C SER A 35 15.77 15.31 -17.86
N MET A 36 14.44 15.14 -17.74
CA MET A 36 13.84 14.03 -17.02
C MET A 36 13.85 12.76 -17.89
N PRO A 37 14.22 11.60 -17.33
CA PRO A 37 14.03 10.32 -18.01
C PRO A 37 12.53 10.09 -18.25
N SER A 38 12.22 9.20 -19.20
CA SER A 38 10.83 8.81 -19.44
C SER A 38 10.18 8.34 -18.14
N SER A 39 8.92 8.73 -17.91
CA SER A 39 8.09 8.29 -16.77
C SER A 39 7.66 6.82 -16.92
N ILE A 40 8.67 5.95 -17.04
CA ILE A 40 8.51 4.50 -17.05
C ILE A 40 8.33 4.07 -15.60
N PHE A 41 7.16 3.52 -15.33
CA PHE A 41 6.84 2.92 -14.05
C PHE A 41 7.21 1.43 -14.10
N THR A 42 7.70 0.89 -12.98
CA THR A 42 7.94 -0.55 -12.80
C THR A 42 6.65 -1.36 -12.71
N ALA A 43 5.51 -0.69 -12.53
CA ALA A 43 4.16 -1.24 -12.53
C ALA A 43 3.19 -0.20 -13.13
N SER A 44 1.87 -0.28 -12.90
CA SER A 44 1.01 0.87 -13.27
C SER A 44 1.36 2.09 -12.43
N PRO A 45 1.35 3.32 -12.99
CA PRO A 45 1.41 4.54 -12.19
C PRO A 45 0.27 4.56 -11.19
N ASP A 46 0.57 5.05 -10.00
CA ASP A 46 -0.43 5.33 -8.97
C ASP A 46 -1.51 6.30 -9.53
N ARG A 47 -2.76 6.16 -9.09
CA ARG A 47 -3.77 7.21 -9.34
C ARG A 47 -3.27 8.54 -8.78
N ALA A 48 -2.74 8.56 -7.56
CA ALA A 48 -2.24 9.76 -6.88
C ALA A 48 -1.12 10.51 -7.63
N TYR A 49 -0.38 9.83 -8.50
CA TYR A 49 0.62 10.47 -9.36
C TYR A 49 -0.03 11.46 -10.34
N SER A 50 -1.22 11.14 -10.87
CA SER A 50 -1.85 11.88 -11.98
C SER A 50 -3.26 12.41 -11.72
N ARG A 51 -3.91 11.97 -10.63
CA ARG A 51 -5.25 12.39 -10.21
C ARG A 51 -5.14 13.18 -8.91
N PRO A 52 -5.67 14.41 -8.85
CA PRO A 52 -5.44 15.28 -7.70
C PRO A 52 -6.37 14.96 -6.52
N CYS A 53 -7.61 14.56 -6.79
CA CYS A 53 -8.68 14.46 -5.80
C CYS A 53 -9.05 13.02 -5.44
N LYS A 54 -9.78 12.88 -4.33
CA LYS A 54 -10.23 11.60 -3.76
C LYS A 54 -11.09 10.83 -4.77
N PRO A 55 -10.99 9.49 -4.84
CA PRO A 55 -11.72 8.67 -5.83
C PRO A 55 -13.23 8.93 -5.91
N ARG A 56 -13.89 9.24 -4.78
CA ARG A 56 -15.32 9.59 -4.70
C ARG A 56 -15.74 10.84 -5.48
N PHE A 57 -14.81 11.77 -5.71
CA PHE A 57 -15.01 13.01 -6.49
C PHE A 57 -14.56 12.84 -7.95
N ASP A 58 -13.53 12.03 -8.13
CA ASP A 58 -12.87 11.71 -9.40
C ASP A 58 -13.64 10.74 -10.30
N ASN A 59 -14.46 9.87 -9.70
CA ASN A 59 -15.29 8.90 -10.39
C ASN A 59 -16.73 9.45 -10.45
N ILE A 60 -17.23 9.76 -11.66
CA ILE A 60 -18.59 10.28 -11.82
C ILE A 60 -19.61 9.15 -11.58
N PRO A 61 -20.56 9.32 -10.63
CA PRO A 61 -21.62 8.35 -10.36
C PRO A 61 -22.47 8.03 -11.60
N ALA A 62 -22.90 6.76 -11.74
CA ALA A 62 -23.77 6.34 -12.82
C ALA A 62 -25.08 7.15 -12.92
N PRO A 63 -25.79 7.48 -11.81
CA PRO A 63 -27.01 8.30 -11.88
C PRO A 63 -26.81 9.69 -12.51
N LEU A 64 -25.63 10.30 -12.34
CA LEU A 64 -25.29 11.56 -13.03
C LEU A 64 -24.99 11.35 -14.51
N LEU A 65 -24.34 10.24 -14.88
CA LEU A 65 -24.10 9.92 -16.29
C LEU A 65 -25.42 9.71 -17.07
N GLU A 66 -26.45 9.16 -16.42
CA GLU A 66 -27.78 8.94 -17.02
C GLU A 66 -28.57 10.23 -17.30
N LEU A 67 -28.21 11.37 -16.70
CA LEU A 67 -28.82 12.67 -17.01
C LEU A 67 -28.42 13.22 -18.39
N VAL A 68 -27.38 12.65 -19.02
CA VAL A 68 -26.75 13.18 -20.24
C VAL A 68 -26.71 12.07 -21.31
N PRO A 69 -26.97 12.35 -22.60
CA PRO A 69 -26.86 11.34 -23.65
C PRO A 69 -25.47 10.69 -23.69
N GLU A 70 -25.43 9.36 -23.81
CA GLU A 70 -24.18 8.58 -23.75
C GLU A 70 -23.13 9.03 -24.79
N GLU A 71 -23.59 9.44 -25.98
CA GLU A 71 -22.74 10.00 -27.04
C GLU A 71 -22.04 11.29 -26.58
N ASP A 72 -22.75 12.19 -25.89
CA ASP A 72 -22.21 13.46 -25.39
C ASP A 72 -21.22 13.23 -24.24
N VAL A 73 -21.55 12.32 -23.33
CA VAL A 73 -20.66 11.85 -22.26
C VAL A 73 -19.37 11.27 -22.84
N ASN A 74 -19.48 10.41 -23.86
CA ASN A 74 -18.32 9.77 -24.50
C ASN A 74 -17.49 10.79 -25.30
N ASN A 75 -18.11 11.74 -25.98
CA ASN A 75 -17.42 12.83 -26.67
C ASN A 75 -16.64 13.73 -25.70
N TRP A 76 -17.22 14.09 -24.56
CA TRP A 76 -16.55 14.86 -23.52
C TRP A 76 -15.41 14.08 -22.83
N LYS A 77 -15.62 12.79 -22.51
CA LYS A 77 -14.57 11.90 -22.02
C LYS A 77 -13.41 11.78 -23.01
N ASN A 78 -13.70 11.59 -24.30
CA ASN A 78 -12.69 11.55 -25.36
C ASN A 78 -11.92 12.87 -25.50
N TYR A 79 -12.59 14.02 -25.35
CA TYR A 79 -11.93 15.33 -25.34
C TYR A 79 -10.95 15.46 -24.16
N ASN A 80 -11.38 15.08 -22.95
CA ASN A 80 -10.52 15.06 -21.76
C ASN A 80 -9.42 13.99 -21.85
N ASP A 81 -9.67 12.84 -22.47
CA ASP A 81 -8.68 11.78 -22.68
C ASP A 81 -7.61 12.20 -23.70
N ILE A 82 -7.94 13.08 -24.67
CA ILE A 82 -6.95 13.72 -25.54
C ILE A 82 -6.10 14.74 -24.76
N LEU A 83 -6.68 15.41 -23.76
CA LEU A 83 -5.95 16.29 -22.84
C LEU A 83 -5.08 15.51 -21.81
N ARG A 84 -5.31 14.20 -21.57
CA ARG A 84 -4.46 13.38 -20.65
C ARG A 84 -2.99 13.25 -21.05
N THR A 85 -2.61 13.70 -22.24
CA THR A 85 -1.18 13.85 -22.60
C THR A 85 -0.51 15.06 -21.95
N GLU A 86 -1.25 15.86 -21.18
CA GLU A 86 -0.83 17.05 -20.47
C GLU A 86 -1.29 16.93 -18.99
N THR A 87 -0.94 17.88 -18.14
CA THR A 87 -1.13 17.82 -16.68
C THR A 87 -2.10 18.90 -16.23
N ALA A 88 -3.32 18.50 -15.86
CA ALA A 88 -4.35 19.42 -15.41
C ALA A 88 -3.93 20.23 -14.18
N GLU A 89 -4.31 21.50 -14.16
CA GLU A 89 -4.04 22.47 -13.09
C GLU A 89 -5.33 22.97 -12.41
N THR A 90 -6.49 22.83 -13.07
CA THR A 90 -7.79 23.29 -12.56
C THR A 90 -8.84 22.18 -12.55
N LEU A 91 -9.92 22.36 -11.78
CA LEU A 91 -11.01 21.38 -11.68
C LEU A 91 -11.74 21.14 -13.02
N MET A 92 -11.62 22.07 -13.98
CA MET A 92 -12.27 21.97 -15.29
C MET A 92 -11.41 21.26 -16.36
N GLU A 93 -10.14 20.99 -16.08
CA GLU A 93 -9.17 20.43 -17.03
C GLU A 93 -9.05 18.89 -16.96
N TYR A 94 -9.74 18.24 -16.02
CA TYR A 94 -9.82 16.78 -15.94
C TYR A 94 -11.22 16.30 -15.59
N THR A 95 -11.48 15.01 -15.83
CA THR A 95 -12.79 14.39 -15.57
C THR A 95 -13.02 14.11 -14.08
N ASN A 96 -13.98 14.83 -13.50
CA ASN A 96 -14.47 14.69 -12.12
C ASN A 96 -15.95 15.14 -12.03
N VAL A 97 -16.60 14.93 -10.88
CA VAL A 97 -18.03 15.27 -10.68
C VAL A 97 -18.32 16.77 -10.88
N TYR A 98 -17.47 17.67 -10.39
CA TYR A 98 -17.64 19.11 -10.57
C TYR A 98 -17.61 19.51 -12.05
N SER A 99 -16.58 19.08 -12.78
CA SER A 99 -16.40 19.35 -14.21
C SER A 99 -17.59 18.86 -15.04
N PHE A 100 -18.15 17.70 -14.71
CA PHE A 100 -19.31 17.13 -15.38
C PHE A 100 -20.55 18.01 -15.19
N ILE A 101 -20.86 18.38 -13.94
CA ILE A 101 -22.00 19.25 -13.60
C ILE A 101 -21.87 20.61 -14.30
N LYS A 102 -20.66 21.20 -14.33
CA LYS A 102 -20.44 22.52 -14.97
C LYS A 102 -20.48 22.46 -16.49
N VAL A 103 -19.90 21.45 -17.13
CA VAL A 103 -19.87 21.33 -18.61
C VAL A 103 -21.25 21.02 -19.18
N PHE A 104 -22.04 20.19 -18.51
CA PHE A 104 -23.40 19.86 -18.96
C PHE A 104 -24.49 20.78 -18.38
N GLU A 105 -24.09 21.89 -17.73
CA GLU A 105 -24.97 22.92 -17.16
C GLU A 105 -26.09 22.35 -16.25
N LEU A 106 -25.82 21.24 -15.54
CA LEU A 106 -26.81 20.54 -14.74
C LEU A 106 -27.25 21.39 -13.55
N SER A 107 -28.57 21.54 -13.36
CA SER A 107 -29.10 22.28 -12.22
C SER A 107 -28.94 21.47 -10.92
N ALA A 108 -28.85 22.17 -9.79
CA ALA A 108 -28.81 21.52 -8.48
C ALA A 108 -30.04 20.61 -8.25
N GLU A 109 -31.22 21.00 -8.74
CA GLU A 109 -32.45 20.21 -8.67
C GLU A 109 -32.32 18.89 -9.45
N GLN A 110 -31.77 18.92 -10.67
CA GLN A 110 -31.52 17.71 -11.46
C GLN A 110 -30.48 16.78 -10.81
N VAL A 111 -29.44 17.36 -10.22
CA VAL A 111 -28.38 16.61 -9.53
C VAL A 111 -28.93 15.92 -8.28
N HIS A 112 -29.63 16.65 -7.40
CA HIS A 112 -30.26 16.09 -6.21
C HIS A 112 -31.30 15.01 -6.54
N GLN A 113 -32.10 15.22 -7.59
CA GLN A 113 -33.14 14.26 -8.01
C GLN A 113 -32.60 12.85 -8.28
N VAL A 114 -31.37 12.72 -8.79
CA VAL A 114 -30.75 11.40 -9.09
C VAL A 114 -29.72 10.97 -8.06
N MET A 115 -29.11 11.90 -7.33
CA MET A 115 -28.09 11.61 -6.34
C MET A 115 -28.66 11.31 -4.96
N ASP A 116 -29.65 12.07 -4.48
CA ASP A 116 -30.16 11.89 -3.10
C ASP A 116 -30.65 10.44 -2.85
N PRO A 117 -31.42 9.79 -3.75
CA PRO A 117 -31.79 8.38 -3.57
C PRO A 117 -30.59 7.43 -3.64
N ALA A 118 -29.63 7.71 -4.53
CA ALA A 118 -28.44 6.89 -4.69
C ALA A 118 -27.53 6.93 -3.45
N ILE A 119 -27.51 8.07 -2.74
CA ILE A 119 -26.81 8.30 -1.48
C ILE A 119 -27.56 7.61 -0.32
N GLU A 120 -28.89 7.73 -0.26
CA GLU A 120 -29.73 7.04 0.73
C GLU A 120 -29.69 5.50 0.61
N GLU A 121 -29.52 4.97 -0.61
CA GLU A 121 -29.34 3.54 -0.89
C GLU A 121 -27.86 3.08 -0.80
N GLU A 122 -26.93 3.94 -0.39
CA GLU A 122 -25.48 3.68 -0.26
C GLU A 122 -24.80 3.17 -1.56
N THR A 123 -25.43 3.40 -2.73
CA THR A 123 -24.93 2.97 -4.04
C THR A 123 -23.79 3.85 -4.59
N VAL A 124 -23.54 5.00 -3.95
CA VAL A 124 -22.50 5.97 -4.34
C VAL A 124 -21.74 6.44 -3.11
N SER A 125 -20.42 6.66 -3.26
CA SER A 125 -19.50 7.00 -2.16
C SER A 125 -19.45 8.49 -1.79
N LEU A 126 -20.41 9.29 -2.26
CA LEU A 126 -20.53 10.72 -1.94
C LEU A 126 -21.62 10.91 -0.90
N THR A 127 -21.40 11.79 0.07
CA THR A 127 -22.42 12.20 1.04
C THR A 127 -23.22 13.41 0.54
N ASN A 128 -24.40 13.65 1.15
CA ASN A 128 -25.21 14.84 0.83
C ASN A 128 -24.49 16.16 1.14
N ASP A 129 -23.68 16.22 2.21
CA ASP A 129 -22.88 17.42 2.53
C ASP A 129 -21.79 17.67 1.48
N GLU A 130 -21.14 16.61 1.00
CA GLU A 130 -20.17 16.66 -0.09
C GLU A 130 -20.81 17.10 -1.42
N LEU A 131 -21.99 16.58 -1.75
CA LEU A 131 -22.73 16.98 -2.95
C LEU A 131 -23.11 18.47 -2.91
N ASN A 132 -23.61 18.94 -1.76
CA ASN A 132 -23.89 20.35 -1.52
C ASN A 132 -22.64 21.23 -1.65
N LEU A 133 -21.49 20.76 -1.15
CA LEU A 133 -20.21 21.46 -1.29
C LEU A 133 -19.82 21.61 -2.77
N ILE A 134 -19.92 20.54 -3.57
CA ILE A 134 -19.63 20.55 -5.02
C ILE A 134 -20.55 21.53 -5.77
N LEU A 135 -21.83 21.57 -5.41
CA LEU A 135 -22.83 22.40 -6.09
C LEU A 135 -22.70 23.90 -5.77
N THR A 136 -22.33 24.25 -4.54
CA THR A 136 -22.50 25.61 -4.00
C THR A 136 -21.22 26.33 -3.58
N ALA A 137 -20.13 25.62 -3.28
CA ALA A 137 -18.92 26.23 -2.74
C ALA A 137 -17.99 26.79 -3.83
N SER A 138 -16.94 27.51 -3.43
CA SER A 138 -15.90 27.96 -4.36
C SER A 138 -14.97 26.81 -4.74
N GLU A 139 -14.33 26.88 -5.92
CA GLU A 139 -13.35 25.87 -6.35
C GLU A 139 -12.27 25.63 -5.29
N LYS A 140 -11.81 26.70 -4.63
CA LYS A 140 -10.84 26.63 -3.52
C LYS A 140 -11.33 25.76 -2.36
N ASP A 141 -12.60 25.85 -1.98
CA ASP A 141 -13.16 25.09 -0.87
C ASP A 141 -13.34 23.61 -1.26
N ILE A 142 -13.75 23.36 -2.51
CA ILE A 142 -13.83 22.02 -3.12
C ILE A 142 -12.45 21.37 -3.14
N LEU A 143 -11.41 22.09 -3.60
CA LEU A 143 -10.02 21.63 -3.55
C LEU A 143 -9.62 21.31 -2.10
N SER A 144 -9.85 22.23 -1.15
CA SER A 144 -9.48 22.02 0.26
C SER A 144 -10.13 20.79 0.91
N TYR A 145 -11.26 20.32 0.40
CA TYR A 145 -11.96 19.15 0.94
C TYR A 145 -11.61 17.86 0.19
N PHE A 146 -11.57 17.89 -1.15
CA PHE A 146 -11.41 16.70 -1.99
C PHE A 146 -9.98 16.41 -2.44
N MET A 147 -9.01 17.32 -2.28
CA MET A 147 -7.60 17.05 -2.61
C MET A 147 -7.06 15.84 -1.82
N THR A 148 -6.17 15.08 -2.45
CA THR A 148 -5.35 14.07 -1.77
C THR A 148 -4.09 14.72 -1.17
N ASP A 149 -3.30 13.97 -0.40
CA ASP A 149 -2.11 14.55 0.23
C ASP A 149 -0.93 14.78 -0.73
N TYR A 150 -1.01 14.39 -2.00
CA TYR A 150 0.12 14.47 -2.93
C TYR A 150 0.25 15.80 -3.69
N PRO A 151 -0.82 16.42 -4.23
CA PRO A 151 -0.69 17.63 -5.03
C PRO A 151 -0.35 18.87 -4.19
N ILE A 152 0.27 19.85 -4.85
CA ILE A 152 0.56 21.16 -4.29
C ILE A 152 -0.52 22.14 -4.76
N VAL A 153 -1.19 22.83 -3.82
CA VAL A 153 -2.28 23.77 -4.14
C VAL A 153 -1.80 25.21 -4.00
N VAL A 154 -1.93 26.01 -5.06
CA VAL A 154 -1.61 27.45 -5.09
C VAL A 154 -2.83 28.22 -5.57
N GLY A 155 -3.52 28.89 -4.64
CA GLY A 155 -4.73 29.66 -4.95
C GLY A 155 -5.91 28.75 -5.32
N ASP A 156 -6.31 28.80 -6.59
CA ASP A 156 -7.34 27.97 -7.24
C ASP A 156 -6.74 26.87 -8.14
N ARG A 157 -5.41 26.77 -8.22
CA ARG A 157 -4.69 25.74 -8.99
C ARG A 157 -4.13 24.64 -8.11
N PHE A 158 -3.95 23.46 -8.70
CA PHE A 158 -3.21 22.35 -8.12
C PHE A 158 -2.15 21.82 -9.08
N TYR A 159 -1.08 21.26 -8.53
CA TYR A 159 0.02 20.68 -9.29
C TYR A 159 0.28 19.27 -8.78
N THR A 160 -0.03 18.28 -9.61
CA THR A 160 0.12 16.86 -9.28
C THR A 160 1.60 16.43 -9.30
N PRO A 161 1.96 15.29 -8.69
CA PRO A 161 3.29 14.71 -8.85
C PRO A 161 3.71 14.50 -10.31
N LYS A 162 2.75 14.19 -11.21
CA LYS A 162 2.97 14.18 -12.66
C LYS A 162 3.32 15.56 -13.21
N TRP A 163 2.60 16.60 -12.81
CA TRP A 163 2.91 18.00 -13.19
C TRP A 163 4.35 18.33 -12.78
N LEU A 164 4.73 18.10 -11.52
CA LEU A 164 6.10 18.30 -11.04
C LEU A 164 7.12 17.47 -11.85
N PHE A 165 6.83 16.18 -12.10
CA PHE A 165 7.74 15.33 -12.87
C PHE A 165 7.97 15.85 -14.29
N GLU A 166 6.93 16.34 -14.97
CA GLU A 166 6.99 16.75 -16.38
C GLU A 166 7.43 18.21 -16.63
N HIS A 167 7.45 19.08 -15.61
CA HIS A 167 7.74 20.52 -15.72
C HIS A 167 9.08 20.92 -15.09
N THR A 168 9.67 22.04 -15.53
CA THR A 168 10.97 22.50 -15.01
C THR A 168 10.84 23.27 -13.70
N THR A 169 11.97 23.42 -13.00
CA THR A 169 12.09 24.20 -11.77
C THR A 169 11.73 25.68 -11.93
N GLU A 170 11.95 26.26 -13.10
CA GLU A 170 11.55 27.64 -13.42
C GLU A 170 10.02 27.75 -13.56
N GLU A 171 9.38 26.71 -14.08
CA GLU A 171 7.92 26.64 -14.20
C GLU A 171 7.26 26.47 -12.83
N TYR A 172 7.89 25.75 -11.89
CA TYR A 172 7.42 25.69 -10.49
C TYR A 172 7.35 27.10 -9.88
N ALA A 173 8.40 27.91 -10.08
CA ALA A 173 8.47 29.27 -9.56
C ALA A 173 7.44 30.20 -10.24
N ALA A 174 7.24 30.05 -11.55
CA ALA A 174 6.21 30.77 -12.30
C ALA A 174 4.78 30.39 -11.86
N ALA A 175 4.57 29.13 -11.51
CA ALA A 175 3.34 28.57 -10.94
C ALA A 175 3.07 28.99 -9.48
N GLY A 176 4.04 29.67 -8.83
CA GLY A 176 3.95 30.13 -7.45
C GLY A 176 4.19 29.03 -6.40
N ILE A 177 4.72 27.88 -6.80
CA ILE A 177 5.10 26.79 -5.87
C ILE A 177 6.38 27.21 -5.14
N THR A 178 6.35 27.33 -3.81
CA THR A 178 7.55 27.67 -3.04
C THR A 178 8.33 26.42 -2.60
N PRO A 179 9.64 26.53 -2.31
CA PRO A 179 10.42 25.47 -1.68
C PRO A 179 9.75 24.79 -0.48
N GLU A 180 9.11 25.57 0.39
CA GLU A 180 8.44 25.09 1.61
C GLU A 180 7.16 24.28 1.31
N MET A 181 6.58 24.45 0.12
CA MET A 181 5.42 23.66 -0.32
C MET A 181 5.87 22.28 -0.81
N ILE A 182 7.00 22.20 -1.52
CA ILE A 182 7.61 20.93 -1.95
C ILE A 182 8.21 20.20 -0.75
N SER A 183 8.91 20.88 0.17
CA SER A 183 9.58 20.23 1.29
C SER A 183 8.62 19.43 2.20
N ARG A 184 7.40 19.93 2.38
CA ARG A 184 6.31 19.24 3.12
C ARG A 184 5.75 17.99 2.42
N LYS A 185 6.13 17.75 1.17
CA LYS A 185 5.67 16.63 0.33
C LYS A 185 6.80 15.68 -0.07
N LEU A 186 8.07 16.03 0.20
CA LEU A 186 9.24 15.22 -0.15
C LEU A 186 9.22 13.80 0.42
N SER A 187 8.55 13.55 1.55
CA SER A 187 8.41 12.20 2.11
C SER A 187 7.35 11.34 1.41
N LEU A 188 6.46 11.93 0.61
CA LEU A 188 5.34 11.24 -0.06
C LEU A 188 5.66 10.85 -1.51
N TYR A 189 6.69 11.44 -2.11
CA TYR A 189 7.04 11.27 -3.52
C TYR A 189 7.99 10.09 -3.84
N PRO A 190 8.84 9.59 -2.92
CA PRO A 190 9.65 8.38 -3.12
C PRO A 190 8.83 7.09 -3.28
N ASP A 191 7.58 7.06 -2.81
CA ASP A 191 6.72 5.87 -2.85
C ASP A 191 6.13 5.57 -4.23
N PHE A 192 6.29 6.49 -5.20
CA PHE A 192 5.81 6.24 -6.56
C PHE A 192 6.63 5.14 -7.26
N PRO A 193 5.98 4.25 -8.03
CA PRO A 193 6.61 3.07 -8.62
C PRO A 193 7.41 3.40 -9.89
N PHE A 194 8.26 4.42 -9.84
CA PHE A 194 9.19 4.78 -10.89
C PHE A 194 10.24 3.67 -11.11
N THR A 195 10.84 3.61 -12.29
CA THR A 195 12.19 3.04 -12.43
C THR A 195 13.19 3.79 -11.54
N LEU A 196 14.25 3.12 -11.08
CA LEU A 196 15.29 3.73 -10.24
C LEU A 196 15.84 5.05 -10.83
N GLU A 197 16.10 5.08 -12.14
CA GLU A 197 16.53 6.27 -12.89
C GLU A 197 15.55 7.46 -12.74
N ALA A 198 14.26 7.22 -12.96
CA ALA A 198 13.21 8.23 -12.81
C ALA A 198 12.97 8.64 -11.35
N SER A 199 13.16 7.73 -10.39
CA SER A 199 13.08 8.04 -8.96
C SER A 199 14.22 8.96 -8.51
N ILE A 200 15.45 8.71 -9.00
CA ILE A 200 16.63 9.54 -8.72
C ILE A 200 16.44 10.92 -9.35
N ALA A 201 16.19 11.00 -10.66
CA ALA A 201 16.05 12.26 -11.36
C ALA A 201 14.91 13.16 -10.80
N PHE A 202 13.78 12.56 -10.43
CA PHE A 202 12.68 13.31 -9.81
C PHE A 202 13.06 13.83 -8.43
N SER A 203 13.73 13.00 -7.61
CA SER A 203 14.22 13.42 -6.30
C SER A 203 15.23 14.56 -6.43
N GLU A 204 16.25 14.42 -7.28
CA GLU A 204 17.26 15.45 -7.55
C GLU A 204 16.64 16.76 -8.03
N LYS A 205 15.64 16.71 -8.92
CA LYS A 205 14.91 17.91 -9.36
C LYS A 205 14.17 18.60 -8.20
N LEU A 206 13.48 17.84 -7.34
CA LEU A 206 12.75 18.40 -6.21
C LEU A 206 13.70 18.98 -5.16
N TYR A 207 14.78 18.27 -4.82
CA TYR A 207 15.80 18.75 -3.86
C TYR A 207 16.58 19.97 -4.39
N SER A 208 16.93 20.01 -5.67
CA SER A 208 17.59 21.18 -6.28
C SER A 208 16.67 22.41 -6.31
N TYR A 209 15.37 22.22 -6.56
CA TYR A 209 14.40 23.32 -6.49
C TYR A 209 14.18 23.87 -5.07
N VAL A 210 14.17 23.01 -4.05
CA VAL A 210 14.05 23.43 -2.66
C VAL A 210 15.17 24.41 -2.26
N GLY A 211 16.27 24.42 -3.02
CA GLY A 211 16.97 25.66 -3.32
C GLY A 211 18.08 26.02 -2.34
N SER A 212 19.07 26.73 -2.87
CA SER A 212 20.40 26.82 -2.26
C SER A 212 20.83 28.26 -1.92
N ASP A 213 21.41 28.58 -0.76
CA ASP A 213 21.41 28.00 0.60
C ASP A 213 21.52 26.46 0.80
N ALA A 214 22.30 25.78 -0.05
CA ALA A 214 22.68 24.36 0.08
C ALA A 214 24.00 24.07 -0.67
N GLY A 215 24.30 24.79 -1.75
CA GLY A 215 25.63 24.90 -2.37
C GLY A 215 26.65 25.70 -1.53
N GLN A 216 26.21 26.28 -0.42
CA GLN A 216 27.05 26.60 0.74
C GLN A 216 26.32 26.35 2.06
N MET A 217 25.41 25.36 2.11
CA MET A 217 25.35 24.60 3.34
C MET A 217 26.67 23.81 3.36
N ASN A 218 27.49 24.10 4.37
CA ASN A 218 27.98 22.96 5.13
C ASN A 218 26.73 22.24 5.62
N TRP A 219 26.21 21.30 4.83
CA TRP A 219 25.46 20.21 5.41
C TRP A 219 26.48 19.46 6.24
N THR A 220 26.57 19.83 7.50
CA THR A 220 26.97 18.91 8.55
C THR A 220 25.81 17.94 8.75
N PHE A 221 25.50 17.12 7.72
CA PHE A 221 25.04 15.77 8.01
C PHE A 221 26.17 15.15 8.83
N THR A 222 25.88 14.53 9.96
CA THR A 222 26.91 13.75 10.63
C THR A 222 27.16 12.53 9.76
N THR A 223 28.34 12.38 9.14
CA THR A 223 28.62 11.25 8.23
C THR A 223 28.31 9.92 8.94
N GLY A 224 27.30 9.20 8.45
CA GLY A 224 26.73 8.03 9.12
C GLY A 224 25.32 8.18 9.69
N ASP A 225 24.74 9.39 9.72
CA ASP A 225 23.37 9.69 10.19
C ASP A 225 22.39 9.47 9.03
N MET A 226 21.82 8.27 8.95
CA MET A 226 20.96 7.86 7.85
C MET A 226 19.48 8.12 8.11
N ASP A 227 19.03 8.15 9.36
CA ASP A 227 17.64 8.50 9.68
C ASP A 227 17.42 10.02 9.82
N LEU A 228 18.52 10.80 9.77
CA LEU A 228 18.58 12.26 9.76
C LEU A 228 18.15 12.90 11.08
N ASN A 229 18.50 12.25 12.20
CA ASN A 229 18.14 12.66 13.56
C ASN A 229 19.24 13.51 14.28
N GLU A 230 20.36 13.80 13.61
CA GLU A 230 21.60 14.45 14.11
C GLU A 230 22.53 13.58 14.98
N GLU A 231 22.14 12.35 15.36
CA GLU A 231 22.90 11.39 16.19
C GLU A 231 23.27 10.09 15.42
N VAL A 232 24.56 9.91 15.09
CA VAL A 232 25.04 8.63 14.51
C VAL A 232 25.02 7.53 15.57
N ASN A 233 24.12 6.57 15.42
CA ASN A 233 23.87 5.52 16.38
C ASN A 233 23.59 4.14 15.70
N VAL A 234 23.03 3.18 16.45
CA VAL A 234 22.78 1.82 15.94
C VAL A 234 21.60 1.78 14.97
N LEU A 235 20.66 2.72 15.05
CA LEU A 235 19.53 2.82 14.13
C LEU A 235 19.98 3.10 12.69
N ASP A 236 21.02 3.92 12.49
CA ASP A 236 21.62 4.17 11.18
C ASP A 236 22.27 2.94 10.58
N VAL A 237 22.95 2.15 11.42
CA VAL A 237 23.51 0.86 11.03
C VAL A 237 22.39 -0.09 10.58
N VAL A 238 21.26 -0.12 11.30
CA VAL A 238 20.09 -0.92 10.92
C VAL A 238 19.48 -0.40 9.61
N LEU A 239 19.38 0.92 9.43
CA LEU A 239 18.84 1.54 8.22
C LEU A 239 19.73 1.26 6.99
N MET A 240 21.05 1.40 7.13
CA MET A 240 22.04 1.01 6.11
C MET A 240 21.92 -0.48 5.76
N GLN A 241 21.78 -1.34 6.78
CA GLN A 241 21.58 -2.78 6.55
C GLN A 241 20.28 -3.04 5.79
N ARG A 242 19.16 -2.41 6.16
CA ARG A 242 17.88 -2.58 5.46
C ARG A 242 17.97 -2.09 4.01
N TYR A 243 18.67 -0.99 3.75
CA TYR A 243 18.95 -0.52 2.40
C TYR A 243 19.79 -1.52 1.58
N LEU A 244 20.92 -1.98 2.12
CA LEU A 244 21.81 -2.94 1.45
C LEU A 244 21.13 -4.29 1.15
N HIS A 245 20.20 -4.71 2.00
CA HIS A 245 19.39 -5.92 1.80
C HIS A 245 18.11 -5.66 0.97
N LYS A 246 17.90 -4.43 0.48
CA LYS A 246 16.71 -3.99 -0.29
C LYS A 246 15.37 -4.14 0.45
N LEU A 247 15.43 -4.18 1.78
CA LEU A 247 14.28 -4.25 2.69
C LEU A 247 13.67 -2.87 2.97
N GLN A 248 14.35 -1.79 2.56
CA GLN A 248 13.91 -0.41 2.73
C GLN A 248 14.59 0.48 1.68
N ASN A 249 13.81 1.18 0.87
CA ASN A 249 14.34 2.31 0.09
C ASN A 249 14.58 3.49 1.03
N ILE A 250 15.63 4.27 0.77
CA ILE A 250 15.99 5.46 1.55
C ILE A 250 16.00 6.68 0.63
N GLY A 251 15.73 7.86 1.19
CA GLY A 251 15.84 9.12 0.46
C GLY A 251 17.29 9.50 0.16
N TYR A 252 17.49 10.40 -0.81
CA TYR A 252 18.84 10.82 -1.22
C TYR A 252 19.69 11.41 -0.07
N ALA A 253 19.09 12.11 0.89
CA ALA A 253 19.83 12.66 2.04
C ALA A 253 20.36 11.54 2.96
N SER A 254 19.52 10.55 3.30
CA SER A 254 19.94 9.33 4.01
C SER A 254 21.00 8.55 3.23
N TRP A 255 20.91 8.53 1.90
CA TRP A 255 21.88 7.89 1.03
C TRP A 255 23.22 8.64 1.01
N ALA A 256 23.22 9.96 0.88
CA ALA A 256 24.44 10.77 0.89
C ALA A 256 25.13 10.80 2.27
N ALA A 257 24.37 10.68 3.36
CA ALA A 257 24.94 10.50 4.69
C ALA A 257 25.47 9.07 4.93
N GLY A 258 24.95 8.09 4.18
CA GLY A 258 25.36 6.69 4.21
C GLY A 258 26.54 6.35 3.30
N ASP A 259 26.86 7.16 2.28
CA ASP A 259 28.14 7.06 1.57
C ASP A 259 29.26 7.57 2.49
N MET A 260 29.88 6.64 3.21
CA MET A 260 30.88 6.94 4.23
C MET A 260 32.26 7.22 3.63
N ASN A 261 32.46 6.89 2.35
CA ASN A 261 33.77 6.83 1.71
C ASN A 261 33.93 7.79 0.51
N GLY A 262 32.81 8.25 -0.06
CA GLY A 262 32.73 9.24 -1.14
C GLY A 262 33.00 8.66 -2.53
N ASP A 263 32.60 7.40 -2.78
CA ASP A 263 32.72 6.75 -4.08
C ASP A 263 31.39 6.63 -4.85
N ASP A 264 30.39 7.42 -4.44
CA ASP A 264 29.06 7.53 -5.03
C ASP A 264 28.27 6.20 -4.97
N CYS A 265 28.54 5.36 -3.97
CA CYS A 265 27.76 4.17 -3.68
C CYS A 265 27.59 3.93 -2.17
N ILE A 266 26.54 3.19 -1.78
CA ILE A 266 26.47 2.57 -0.45
C ILE A 266 26.67 1.08 -0.64
N ASP A 267 27.76 0.54 -0.12
CA ASP A 267 28.07 -0.87 -0.13
C ASP A 267 28.47 -1.42 1.25
N ILE A 268 29.09 -2.62 1.29
CA ILE A 268 29.51 -3.26 2.53
C ILE A 268 30.67 -2.53 3.23
N MET A 269 31.45 -1.73 2.50
CA MET A 269 32.55 -0.91 3.01
C MET A 269 32.02 0.26 3.83
N ASP A 270 30.96 0.93 3.38
CA ASP A 270 30.32 1.99 4.14
C ASP A 270 29.73 1.46 5.43
N LEU A 271 29.06 0.30 5.37
CA LEU A 271 28.55 -0.37 6.56
C LEU A 271 29.67 -0.74 7.55
N ALA A 272 30.83 -1.14 7.04
CA ALA A 272 32.00 -1.40 7.87
C ALA A 272 32.60 -0.11 8.45
N MET A 273 32.59 1.00 7.71
CA MET A 273 33.06 2.31 8.16
C MET A 273 32.14 2.92 9.22
N LEU A 274 30.82 2.85 9.03
CA LEU A 274 29.80 3.29 9.98
C LEU A 274 29.87 2.51 11.30
N LYS A 275 29.88 1.17 11.25
CA LYS A 275 30.08 0.33 12.44
C LYS A 275 31.41 0.63 13.15
N ARG A 276 32.46 0.98 12.40
CA ARG A 276 33.77 1.35 12.96
C ARG A 276 33.81 2.77 13.54
N ALA A 277 32.95 3.69 13.09
CA ALA A 277 32.80 5.01 13.69
C ALA A 277 32.24 4.89 15.11
N LEU A 278 31.11 4.17 15.27
CA LEU A 278 30.47 3.90 16.57
C LEU A 278 31.41 3.23 17.59
N LEU A 279 32.34 2.40 17.13
CA LEU A 279 33.32 1.72 17.98
C LEU A 279 34.47 2.62 18.48
N LYS A 280 34.63 3.86 17.97
CA LYS A 280 35.67 4.79 18.44
C LYS A 280 35.27 5.54 19.71
N ASP A 281 33.97 5.75 19.92
CA ASP A 281 33.44 6.46 21.10
C ASP A 281 33.18 5.52 22.28
N MET A 282 33.19 4.20 22.05
CA MET A 282 33.37 3.24 23.14
C MET A 282 34.78 3.39 23.73
N GLN A 283 34.87 3.85 24.98
CA GLN A 283 36.11 3.71 25.74
C GLN A 283 36.55 2.24 25.71
N PRO A 284 37.85 1.96 25.49
CA PRO A 284 38.33 0.59 25.46
C PRO A 284 38.01 -0.07 26.80
N ILE A 285 37.16 -1.09 26.77
CA ILE A 285 36.94 -1.96 27.91
C ILE A 285 38.31 -2.57 28.23
N THR A 286 38.93 -2.13 29.32
CA THR A 286 40.18 -2.72 29.79
C THR A 286 39.91 -4.20 30.03
N PRO A 287 40.65 -5.13 29.41
CA PRO A 287 40.48 -6.54 29.69
C PRO A 287 40.59 -6.78 31.19
N PRO A 288 39.66 -7.54 31.82
CA PRO A 288 39.88 -7.97 33.19
C PRO A 288 41.19 -8.76 33.24
N GLU A 289 42.01 -8.50 34.26
CA GLU A 289 43.28 -9.21 34.44
C GLU A 289 43.04 -10.73 34.58
N ASP A 290 43.97 -11.51 34.05
CA ASP A 290 43.89 -12.98 33.94
C ASP A 290 43.53 -13.64 35.28
N PRO A 291 42.52 -14.55 35.34
CA PRO A 291 42.07 -15.17 36.59
C PRO A 291 43.16 -16.07 37.17
N THR A 292 43.94 -15.52 38.10
CA THR A 292 45.10 -16.17 38.70
C THR A 292 44.75 -16.85 40.03
N GLU A 293 43.82 -17.80 40.03
CA GLU A 293 43.72 -18.86 41.06
C GLU A 293 42.74 -19.99 40.65
N PRO A 294 43.03 -21.28 40.94
CA PRO A 294 42.18 -22.41 40.57
C PRO A 294 41.01 -22.63 41.55
N PRO A 295 39.89 -23.24 41.10
CA PRO A 295 38.70 -23.40 41.93
C PRO A 295 38.91 -24.43 43.04
N THR A 296 38.58 -24.07 44.28
CA THR A 296 38.58 -24.99 45.42
C THR A 296 37.23 -24.92 46.16
N GLU A 297 36.69 -26.10 46.44
CA GLU A 297 35.49 -26.42 47.25
C GLU A 297 34.08 -26.24 46.62
N PRO A 298 33.18 -27.25 46.74
CA PRO A 298 31.79 -27.16 46.30
C PRO A 298 30.83 -26.77 47.45
N PRO A 299 29.75 -26.01 47.21
CA PRO A 299 28.70 -25.80 48.20
C PRO A 299 27.79 -27.04 48.29
N THR A 300 27.56 -27.51 49.52
CA THR A 300 26.54 -28.51 49.86
C THR A 300 25.47 -27.84 50.73
N GLU A 301 24.28 -28.46 50.78
CA GLU A 301 23.16 -28.21 51.71
C GLU A 301 22.04 -27.22 51.29
N ASN A 302 20.85 -27.79 51.08
CA ASN A 302 19.54 -27.15 51.34
C ASN A 302 19.23 -27.27 52.85
N PRO A 303 18.41 -26.39 53.46
CA PRO A 303 17.00 -26.77 53.62
C PRO A 303 15.94 -25.63 53.64
N THR A 304 14.78 -25.95 53.05
CA THR A 304 13.40 -25.79 53.56
C THR A 304 13.04 -24.72 54.61
N GLU A 305 12.08 -23.84 54.31
CA GLU A 305 10.83 -23.65 55.11
C GLU A 305 9.75 -22.75 54.45
N LYS A 306 8.47 -22.97 54.79
CA LYS A 306 7.26 -22.20 54.44
C LYS A 306 6.28 -22.36 55.63
N PRO A 307 5.72 -21.30 56.25
CA PRO A 307 4.38 -20.75 55.91
C PRO A 307 4.30 -19.20 56.15
N THR A 308 3.22 -18.41 56.04
CA THR A 308 1.75 -18.62 56.20
C THR A 308 0.97 -17.40 55.66
N GLU A 309 -0.33 -17.54 55.33
CA GLU A 309 -1.29 -16.43 55.18
C GLU A 309 -1.76 -15.87 56.54
N PRO A 310 -2.43 -14.68 56.55
CA PRO A 310 -3.62 -14.53 57.40
C PRO A 310 -4.80 -13.76 56.77
N THR A 311 -5.93 -14.48 56.61
CA THR A 311 -7.31 -14.12 57.03
C THR A 311 -7.93 -12.73 56.80
N ASN A 312 -9.14 -12.73 56.21
CA ASN A 312 -10.24 -11.76 56.45
C ASN A 312 -11.33 -12.45 57.32
N PRO A 313 -12.11 -11.77 58.18
CA PRO A 313 -13.48 -11.37 57.77
C PRO A 313 -14.10 -10.14 58.53
N THR A 314 -15.25 -9.62 58.06
CA THR A 314 -16.52 -9.39 58.82
C THR A 314 -17.60 -8.78 57.90
N GLU A 315 -18.89 -9.00 58.21
CA GLU A 315 -20.04 -8.90 57.29
C GLU A 315 -20.96 -7.63 57.40
N LYS A 316 -21.82 -7.53 56.38
CA LYS A 316 -23.08 -6.78 56.09
C LYS A 316 -24.06 -6.51 57.28
N PRO A 317 -25.20 -5.72 57.15
CA PRO A 317 -26.26 -5.94 56.12
C PRO A 317 -27.14 -4.74 55.59
N THR A 318 -27.72 -4.98 54.39
CA THR A 318 -29.08 -4.57 53.85
C THR A 318 -29.40 -3.06 53.62
N ASP A 319 -30.12 -2.60 52.57
CA ASP A 319 -30.90 -3.21 51.45
C ASP A 319 -31.34 -2.09 50.42
N PRO A 320 -32.13 -2.31 49.32
CA PRO A 320 -31.90 -3.12 48.11
C PRO A 320 -32.20 -2.29 46.80
N PRO A 321 -32.63 -2.87 45.64
CA PRO A 321 -31.82 -3.04 44.42
C PRO A 321 -32.19 -2.12 43.23
N GLU A 322 -31.27 -2.00 42.26
CA GLU A 322 -31.58 -1.52 40.89
C GLU A 322 -30.91 -2.44 39.84
N GLN A 323 -31.52 -2.56 38.65
CA GLN A 323 -31.17 -3.58 37.64
C GLN A 323 -29.79 -3.34 36.99
N PRO A 324 -29.12 -4.40 36.50
CA PRO A 324 -27.80 -4.26 35.89
C PRO A 324 -27.89 -3.62 34.50
N THR A 325 -27.20 -2.51 34.32
CA THR A 325 -26.73 -2.06 33.00
C THR A 325 -25.57 -2.97 32.60
N GLU A 326 -25.63 -3.56 31.41
CA GLU A 326 -24.48 -4.28 30.85
C GLU A 326 -23.32 -3.30 30.65
N ALA A 327 -22.18 -3.60 31.27
CA ALA A 327 -20.94 -2.90 30.97
C ALA A 327 -20.40 -3.37 29.60
N PRO A 328 -19.73 -2.51 28.82
CA PRO A 328 -19.04 -2.94 27.61
C PRO A 328 -18.04 -4.05 27.96
N SER A 329 -18.02 -5.12 27.17
CA SER A 329 -16.98 -6.14 27.25
C SER A 329 -15.64 -5.50 26.87
N GLU A 330 -14.66 -5.49 27.77
CA GLU A 330 -13.26 -5.27 27.39
C GLU A 330 -12.84 -6.44 26.50
N ASN A 331 -12.78 -6.24 25.19
CA ASN A 331 -12.27 -7.26 24.29
C ASN A 331 -10.76 -7.32 24.48
N LYS A 332 -10.24 -8.49 24.84
CA LYS A 332 -8.79 -8.68 25.00
C LYS A 332 -8.23 -9.09 23.66
N GLY A 333 -7.43 -8.21 23.06
CA GLY A 333 -6.72 -8.52 21.83
C GLY A 333 -5.90 -9.81 21.94
N VAL A 334 -5.84 -10.54 20.83
CA VAL A 334 -5.16 -11.82 20.68
C VAL A 334 -3.84 -11.62 19.94
N MET A 335 -2.80 -12.35 20.34
CA MET A 335 -1.58 -12.50 19.53
C MET A 335 -1.02 -13.92 19.72
N LEU A 336 -0.94 -14.65 18.61
CA LEU A 336 -0.51 -16.04 18.51
C LEU A 336 0.94 -16.11 18.01
N ASP A 337 1.74 -17.00 18.58
CA ASP A 337 3.17 -17.13 18.27
C ASP A 337 3.41 -17.95 16.98
N VAL A 338 2.94 -17.41 15.84
CA VAL A 338 3.25 -17.94 14.51
C VAL A 338 4.66 -17.50 14.13
N ILE A 339 5.47 -18.39 13.54
CA ILE A 339 6.83 -18.04 13.11
C ILE A 339 6.85 -16.98 12.01
N GLU A 340 7.94 -16.22 11.92
CA GLU A 340 8.29 -15.40 10.75
C GLU A 340 9.15 -16.22 9.78
N PHE A 341 8.85 -16.18 8.48
CA PHE A 341 9.61 -16.88 7.44
C PHE A 341 9.52 -16.16 6.10
N ASN A 342 10.67 -15.81 5.50
CA ASN A 342 10.74 -15.18 4.19
C ASN A 342 10.75 -16.24 3.06
N GLN A 343 9.96 -16.02 2.01
CA GLN A 343 9.91 -16.90 0.84
C GLN A 343 11.13 -16.77 -0.09
N HIS A 344 11.83 -15.65 -0.06
CA HIS A 344 12.96 -15.35 -0.94
C HIS A 344 14.30 -15.81 -0.35
N PRO A 345 15.27 -16.21 -1.20
CA PRO A 345 15.21 -16.22 -2.66
C PRO A 345 14.63 -17.52 -3.26
N ASP A 346 14.38 -18.54 -2.44
CA ASP A 346 14.17 -19.92 -2.90
C ASP A 346 12.77 -20.19 -3.48
N TYR A 347 11.76 -19.41 -3.04
CA TYR A 347 10.35 -19.54 -3.40
C TYR A 347 9.77 -18.19 -3.87
N PRO A 348 10.25 -17.62 -4.98
CA PRO A 348 9.93 -16.26 -5.41
C PRO A 348 8.44 -16.00 -5.71
N THR A 349 7.64 -17.05 -5.92
CA THR A 349 6.17 -16.99 -6.02
C THR A 349 5.55 -18.04 -5.09
N GLY A 350 6.06 -18.16 -3.87
CA GLY A 350 5.72 -19.24 -2.94
C GLY A 350 4.88 -18.82 -1.73
N CYS A 351 4.26 -17.64 -1.76
CA CYS A 351 3.58 -17.06 -0.60
C CYS A 351 2.54 -17.98 0.03
N GLU A 352 1.73 -18.68 -0.75
CA GLU A 352 0.70 -19.59 -0.23
C GLU A 352 1.29 -20.88 0.34
N SER A 353 2.43 -21.33 -0.21
CA SER A 353 3.18 -22.49 0.31
C SER A 353 3.95 -22.15 1.59
N VAL A 354 4.47 -20.92 1.70
CA VAL A 354 5.17 -20.42 2.88
C VAL A 354 4.19 -20.04 3.99
N ALA A 355 3.05 -19.44 3.66
CA ALA A 355 1.96 -19.22 4.61
C ALA A 355 1.43 -20.55 5.18
N LEU A 356 1.26 -21.58 4.34
CA LEU A 356 0.93 -22.92 4.83
C LEU A 356 2.04 -23.51 5.71
N TYR A 357 3.31 -23.29 5.38
CA TYR A 357 4.44 -23.70 6.22
C TYR A 357 4.40 -23.04 7.60
N MET A 358 4.21 -21.72 7.67
CA MET A 358 4.08 -20.98 8.93
C MET A 358 2.88 -21.48 9.75
N LEU A 359 1.74 -21.73 9.10
CA LEU A 359 0.54 -22.30 9.72
C LEU A 359 0.80 -23.71 10.28
N LEU A 360 1.44 -24.60 9.51
CA LEU A 360 1.77 -25.96 9.96
C LEU A 360 2.84 -25.98 11.07
N LYS A 361 3.75 -25.01 11.10
CA LYS A 361 4.76 -24.87 12.16
C LYS A 361 4.18 -24.38 13.49
N TYR A 362 3.13 -23.55 13.48
CA TYR A 362 2.36 -23.23 14.70
C TYR A 362 1.79 -24.49 15.37
N TYR A 363 1.47 -25.51 14.57
CA TYR A 363 0.91 -26.80 15.00
C TYR A 363 1.96 -27.92 15.18
N ASP A 364 3.24 -27.57 15.40
CA ASP A 364 4.37 -28.49 15.62
C ASP A 364 4.59 -29.55 14.51
N VAL A 365 4.14 -29.28 13.28
CA VAL A 365 4.26 -30.25 12.17
C VAL A 365 5.68 -30.25 11.58
N ASP A 366 6.31 -31.42 11.52
CA ASP A 366 7.62 -31.61 10.90
C ASP A 366 7.52 -31.71 9.37
N VAL A 367 7.46 -30.54 8.74
CA VAL A 367 7.43 -30.35 7.27
C VAL A 367 8.39 -29.24 6.85
N THR A 368 8.82 -29.25 5.57
CA THR A 368 9.56 -28.18 4.90
C THR A 368 8.73 -27.53 3.79
N VAL A 369 9.08 -26.29 3.40
CA VAL A 369 8.43 -25.60 2.27
C VAL A 369 8.56 -26.40 0.97
N ASP A 370 9.72 -27.03 0.73
CA ASP A 370 9.92 -27.92 -0.42
C ASP A 370 8.93 -29.10 -0.46
N GLN A 371 8.66 -29.74 0.68
CA GLN A 371 7.67 -30.84 0.76
C GLN A 371 6.26 -30.36 0.46
N ILE A 372 5.89 -29.15 0.92
CA ILE A 372 4.61 -28.51 0.61
C ILE A 372 4.50 -28.23 -0.88
N ILE A 373 5.52 -27.61 -1.49
CA ILE A 373 5.55 -27.31 -2.92
C ILE A 373 5.50 -28.60 -3.75
N ASP A 374 6.20 -29.66 -3.35
CA ASP A 374 6.24 -30.93 -4.08
C ASP A 374 4.91 -31.68 -4.01
N ALA A 375 4.16 -31.55 -2.90
CA ALA A 375 2.80 -32.08 -2.76
C ALA A 375 1.73 -31.22 -3.48
N LEU A 376 2.02 -29.94 -3.75
CA LEU A 376 1.09 -29.00 -4.40
C LEU A 376 0.82 -29.39 -5.86
N PRO A 377 -0.45 -29.56 -6.28
CA PRO A 377 -0.79 -29.81 -7.67
C PRO A 377 -0.47 -28.57 -8.51
N LYS A 378 0.47 -28.72 -9.44
CA LYS A 378 0.97 -27.64 -10.32
C LYS A 378 0.50 -27.85 -11.77
N ALA A 379 0.29 -26.76 -12.47
CA ALA A 379 -0.02 -26.73 -13.90
C ALA A 379 0.83 -25.69 -14.64
N GLY A 380 0.96 -25.83 -15.96
CA GLY A 380 1.74 -24.91 -16.79
C GLY A 380 1.15 -23.50 -16.87
N LEU A 381 1.98 -22.53 -17.24
CA LEU A 381 1.57 -21.14 -17.44
C LEU A 381 0.52 -21.00 -18.57
N PRO A 382 -0.30 -19.94 -18.57
CA PRO A 382 -1.25 -19.66 -19.65
C PRO A 382 -0.58 -19.62 -21.03
N TYR A 383 -1.23 -20.23 -22.03
CA TYR A 383 -0.71 -20.48 -23.37
C TYR A 383 -1.71 -20.07 -24.47
N THR A 384 -1.21 -19.58 -25.59
CA THR A 384 -2.06 -19.12 -26.70
C THR A 384 -2.43 -20.26 -27.65
N LYS A 385 -3.73 -20.42 -27.93
CA LYS A 385 -4.28 -21.38 -28.90
C LYS A 385 -5.35 -20.71 -29.74
N ASN A 386 -5.21 -20.75 -31.06
CA ASN A 386 -6.15 -20.14 -32.02
C ASN A 386 -6.48 -18.64 -31.73
N GLY A 387 -5.49 -17.87 -31.26
CA GLY A 387 -5.65 -16.45 -30.95
C GLY A 387 -6.34 -16.14 -29.62
N LYS A 388 -6.65 -17.17 -28.79
CA LYS A 388 -7.14 -17.02 -27.41
C LYS A 388 -6.10 -17.53 -26.43
N LEU A 389 -6.00 -16.88 -25.26
CA LEU A 389 -5.19 -17.37 -24.15
C LEU A 389 -6.01 -18.41 -23.37
N TYR A 390 -5.42 -19.57 -23.08
CA TYR A 390 -5.97 -20.62 -22.23
C TYR A 390 -5.03 -20.86 -21.05
N GLY A 391 -5.55 -21.33 -19.93
CA GLY A 391 -4.72 -21.59 -18.75
C GLY A 391 -5.45 -22.39 -17.67
N PRO A 392 -4.70 -22.89 -16.67
CA PRO A 392 -5.26 -23.63 -15.54
C PRO A 392 -6.14 -22.76 -14.65
N ASP A 393 -7.00 -23.42 -13.88
CA ASP A 393 -7.81 -22.81 -12.83
C ASP A 393 -7.03 -22.79 -11.50
N PRO A 394 -6.76 -21.61 -10.89
CA PRO A 394 -6.08 -21.53 -9.59
C PRO A 394 -6.89 -22.12 -8.41
N ASN A 395 -8.19 -22.39 -8.58
CA ASN A 395 -8.96 -23.18 -7.60
C ASN A 395 -8.64 -24.69 -7.68
N GLN A 396 -7.84 -25.14 -8.66
CA GLN A 396 -7.49 -26.56 -8.88
C GLN A 396 -5.97 -26.82 -8.92
N TYR A 397 -5.19 -25.87 -9.42
CA TYR A 397 -3.73 -26.02 -9.59
C TYR A 397 -2.99 -24.72 -9.30
N PHE A 398 -1.79 -24.82 -8.73
CA PHE A 398 -0.84 -23.71 -8.77
C PHE A 398 -0.41 -23.44 -10.22
N VAL A 399 -0.48 -22.17 -10.62
CA VAL A 399 -0.28 -21.73 -12.01
C VAL A 399 1.19 -21.36 -12.24
N GLY A 400 1.99 -22.38 -12.57
CA GLY A 400 3.45 -22.32 -12.70
C GLY A 400 4.14 -23.26 -11.71
N ASP A 401 5.23 -22.78 -11.11
CA ASP A 401 5.91 -23.42 -9.98
C ASP A 401 6.34 -22.35 -8.95
N PRO A 402 6.09 -22.53 -7.64
CA PRO A 402 6.50 -21.60 -6.58
C PRO A 402 7.98 -21.22 -6.58
N ARG A 403 8.86 -22.08 -7.12
CA ARG A 403 10.30 -21.89 -7.24
C ARG A 403 10.70 -21.05 -8.47
N ASN A 404 9.75 -20.42 -9.17
CA ASN A 404 9.98 -19.68 -10.42
C ASN A 404 9.29 -18.31 -10.43
N SER A 405 10.07 -17.24 -10.53
CA SER A 405 9.61 -15.84 -10.52
C SER A 405 8.71 -15.42 -11.69
N SER A 406 8.50 -16.29 -12.69
CA SER A 406 7.59 -16.05 -13.82
C SER A 406 6.21 -16.71 -13.66
N SER A 407 5.94 -17.31 -12.50
CA SER A 407 4.66 -17.96 -12.17
C SER A 407 3.59 -16.94 -11.76
N TYR A 408 2.41 -17.47 -11.42
CA TYR A 408 1.31 -16.75 -10.78
C TYR A 408 1.17 -17.30 -9.35
N GLY A 409 0.02 -17.84 -8.98
CA GLY A 409 -0.25 -18.42 -7.66
C GLY A 409 -1.30 -19.53 -7.69
N VAL A 410 -1.94 -19.77 -6.55
CA VAL A 410 -2.98 -20.77 -6.28
C VAL A 410 -3.97 -20.25 -5.24
N PHE A 411 -5.21 -20.73 -5.26
CA PHE A 411 -6.19 -20.40 -4.22
C PHE A 411 -6.28 -21.46 -3.11
N ASN A 412 -7.14 -21.18 -2.13
CA ASN A 412 -7.34 -21.95 -0.90
C ASN A 412 -7.66 -23.45 -1.08
N GLY A 413 -8.27 -23.86 -2.18
CA GLY A 413 -8.65 -25.26 -2.44
C GLY A 413 -7.44 -26.22 -2.45
N PRO A 414 -6.49 -26.06 -3.39
CA PRO A 414 -5.28 -26.89 -3.43
C PRO A 414 -4.39 -26.78 -2.19
N ILE A 415 -4.31 -25.59 -1.56
CA ILE A 415 -3.54 -25.41 -0.32
C ILE A 415 -4.13 -26.26 0.81
N ALA A 416 -5.45 -26.29 0.97
CA ALA A 416 -6.10 -27.16 1.94
C ALA A 416 -5.91 -28.65 1.61
N GLN A 417 -5.92 -29.05 0.33
CA GLN A 417 -5.61 -30.43 -0.07
C GLN A 417 -4.18 -30.86 0.28
N VAL A 418 -3.22 -29.92 0.30
CA VAL A 418 -1.85 -30.17 0.76
C VAL A 418 -1.78 -30.19 2.28
N ALA A 419 -2.44 -29.25 2.96
CA ALA A 419 -2.50 -29.16 4.41
C ALA A 419 -3.00 -30.47 5.04
N GLU A 420 -4.11 -31.03 4.54
CA GLU A 420 -4.74 -32.26 5.03
C GLU A 420 -3.82 -33.51 4.90
N GLN A 421 -2.81 -33.47 4.01
CA GLN A 421 -1.81 -34.55 3.88
C GLN A 421 -0.77 -34.52 5.01
N PHE A 422 -0.50 -33.35 5.58
CA PHE A 422 0.48 -33.17 6.66
C PHE A 422 -0.15 -33.18 8.05
N ARG A 423 -1.38 -32.65 8.20
CA ARG A 423 -2.16 -32.67 9.44
C ARG A 423 -3.64 -32.73 9.10
N SER A 424 -4.37 -33.67 9.70
CA SER A 424 -5.80 -33.87 9.42
C SER A 424 -6.70 -32.84 10.10
N GLY A 425 -7.85 -32.54 9.50
CA GLY A 425 -8.89 -31.67 10.06
C GLY A 425 -8.82 -30.22 9.58
N VAL A 426 -8.11 -29.95 8.49
CA VAL A 426 -8.03 -28.59 7.93
C VAL A 426 -9.40 -28.11 7.48
N GLN A 427 -9.69 -26.84 7.73
CA GLN A 427 -10.87 -26.14 7.26
C GLN A 427 -10.49 -25.22 6.11
N CYS A 428 -11.36 -25.14 5.10
CA CYS A 428 -11.14 -24.32 3.91
C CYS A 428 -12.46 -23.68 3.50
N ARG A 429 -12.48 -22.35 3.40
CA ARG A 429 -13.69 -21.58 3.07
C ARG A 429 -13.36 -20.44 2.11
N THR A 430 -14.35 -20.06 1.31
CA THR A 430 -14.36 -18.90 0.41
C THR A 430 -15.63 -18.11 0.73
N GLY A 431 -15.56 -16.78 0.73
CA GLY A 431 -16.62 -15.90 1.20
C GLY A 431 -16.83 -15.96 2.71
N ALA A 432 -15.78 -16.24 3.50
CA ALA A 432 -15.82 -16.09 4.95
C ALA A 432 -15.69 -14.60 5.31
N PRO A 433 -16.59 -14.01 6.12
CA PRO A 433 -16.42 -12.64 6.61
C PRO A 433 -15.19 -12.52 7.50
N LEU A 434 -14.61 -11.31 7.61
CA LEU A 434 -13.41 -11.06 8.43
C LEU A 434 -13.68 -11.33 9.93
N GLU A 435 -14.92 -11.16 10.37
CA GLU A 435 -15.42 -11.52 11.71
C GLU A 435 -15.17 -13.00 12.04
N ASP A 436 -15.25 -13.90 11.06
CA ASP A 436 -14.95 -15.31 11.28
C ASP A 436 -13.44 -15.52 11.50
N VAL A 437 -12.57 -14.75 10.84
CA VAL A 437 -11.11 -14.78 11.08
C VAL A 437 -10.80 -14.36 12.51
N ILE A 438 -11.42 -13.27 12.98
CA ILE A 438 -11.30 -12.78 14.36
C ILE A 438 -11.79 -13.84 15.36
N ALA A 439 -12.97 -14.43 15.13
CA ALA A 439 -13.52 -15.48 15.99
C ALA A 439 -12.67 -16.77 16.01
N ILE A 440 -12.00 -17.11 14.90
CA ILE A 440 -11.06 -18.25 14.85
C ILE A 440 -9.79 -17.92 15.67
N LEU A 441 -9.26 -16.69 15.56
CA LEU A 441 -8.14 -16.23 16.38
C LEU A 441 -8.47 -16.27 17.89
N ASP A 442 -9.68 -15.88 18.29
CA ASP A 442 -10.16 -15.95 19.68
C ASP A 442 -10.16 -17.37 20.25
N THR A 443 -10.23 -18.40 19.41
CA THR A 443 -10.09 -19.81 19.82
C THR A 443 -8.64 -20.30 19.87
N GLY A 444 -7.65 -19.43 19.62
CA GLY A 444 -6.23 -19.78 19.59
C GLY A 444 -5.75 -20.34 18.26
N ASN A 445 -6.50 -20.17 17.17
CA ASN A 445 -6.17 -20.75 15.87
C ASN A 445 -5.76 -19.65 14.87
N PRO A 446 -4.52 -19.64 14.33
CA PRO A 446 -4.13 -18.70 13.28
C PRO A 446 -4.74 -19.10 11.92
N VAL A 447 -4.87 -18.12 11.03
CA VAL A 447 -5.62 -18.27 9.78
C VAL A 447 -4.77 -17.84 8.60
N GLN A 448 -4.48 -18.77 7.68
CA GLN A 448 -3.94 -18.42 6.37
C GLN A 448 -5.07 -17.80 5.53
N VAL A 449 -4.82 -16.64 4.94
CA VAL A 449 -5.79 -15.93 4.09
C VAL A 449 -5.16 -15.49 2.76
N TRP A 450 -6.03 -15.14 1.81
CA TRP A 450 -5.64 -14.46 0.58
C TRP A 450 -5.79 -12.96 0.75
N TYR A 451 -4.74 -12.25 0.37
CA TYR A 451 -4.58 -10.81 0.52
C TYR A 451 -3.71 -10.25 -0.60
N THR A 452 -3.13 -9.06 -0.44
CA THR A 452 -2.29 -8.42 -1.45
C THR A 452 -0.87 -8.19 -0.96
N THR A 453 0.12 -8.23 -1.86
CA THR A 453 1.48 -7.77 -1.56
C THR A 453 1.54 -6.26 -1.29
N ASN A 454 0.51 -5.50 -1.66
CA ASN A 454 0.45 -4.07 -1.41
C ASN A 454 -1.00 -3.54 -1.27
N PRO A 455 -1.48 -3.30 -0.04
CA PRO A 455 -2.84 -2.81 0.25
C PRO A 455 -3.22 -1.49 -0.41
N SER A 456 -2.30 -0.52 -0.49
CA SER A 456 -2.61 0.79 -1.08
C SER A 456 -2.76 0.76 -2.61
N ARG A 457 -2.39 -0.36 -3.26
CA ARG A 457 -2.47 -0.54 -4.71
C ARG A 457 -3.68 -1.37 -5.16
N GLY A 458 -4.33 -2.10 -4.24
CA GLY A 458 -5.45 -3.00 -4.52
C GLY A 458 -5.13 -4.11 -5.51
N ILE A 459 -6.16 -4.76 -6.05
CA ILE A 459 -6.03 -5.86 -7.02
C ILE A 459 -6.22 -5.39 -8.47
N VAL A 460 -5.44 -5.99 -9.39
CA VAL A 460 -5.34 -5.55 -10.79
C VAL A 460 -5.61 -6.68 -11.77
N TYR A 461 -6.86 -6.76 -12.24
CA TYR A 461 -7.34 -7.75 -13.22
C TYR A 461 -6.91 -7.48 -14.67
N LYS A 462 -5.60 -7.44 -14.93
CA LYS A 462 -5.00 -7.21 -16.27
C LYS A 462 -4.78 -8.46 -17.11
N ARG A 463 -4.74 -9.64 -16.50
CA ARG A 463 -4.46 -10.92 -17.17
C ARG A 463 -5.71 -11.78 -17.10
N GLU A 464 -6.18 -12.28 -18.24
CA GLU A 464 -7.35 -13.15 -18.32
C GLU A 464 -7.11 -14.28 -19.33
N TRP A 465 -7.63 -15.46 -19.04
CA TRP A 465 -7.52 -16.65 -19.88
C TRP A 465 -8.75 -17.53 -19.79
N TYR A 466 -8.98 -18.32 -20.84
CA TYR A 466 -10.03 -19.32 -20.82
C TYR A 466 -9.58 -20.56 -20.05
N LEU A 467 -10.42 -21.01 -19.11
CA LEU A 467 -10.28 -22.31 -18.45
C LEU A 467 -10.64 -23.44 -19.42
N ASP A 468 -10.30 -24.68 -19.08
CA ASP A 468 -10.70 -25.87 -19.86
C ASP A 468 -12.23 -26.07 -19.90
N THR A 469 -12.97 -25.46 -18.97
CA THR A 469 -14.45 -25.37 -18.99
C THR A 469 -14.99 -24.45 -20.09
N GLY A 470 -14.15 -23.58 -20.66
CA GLY A 470 -14.53 -22.51 -21.57
C GLY A 470 -14.94 -21.19 -20.91
N GLU A 471 -14.93 -21.13 -19.57
CA GLU A 471 -15.13 -19.91 -18.79
C GLU A 471 -13.93 -18.96 -18.93
N LEU A 472 -14.17 -17.64 -18.91
CA LEU A 472 -13.11 -16.63 -18.91
C LEU A 472 -12.75 -16.29 -17.46
N PHE A 473 -11.58 -16.73 -17.03
CA PHE A 473 -11.03 -16.42 -15.72
C PHE A 473 -10.16 -15.16 -15.78
N ARG A 474 -10.22 -14.33 -14.74
CA ARG A 474 -9.41 -13.12 -14.56
C ARG A 474 -8.48 -13.26 -13.37
N TRP A 475 -7.18 -13.14 -13.60
CA TRP A 475 -6.19 -13.25 -12.54
C TRP A 475 -6.16 -11.97 -11.68
N PRO A 476 -6.28 -12.09 -10.34
CA PRO A 476 -6.07 -10.97 -9.42
C PRO A 476 -4.57 -10.60 -9.36
N GLY A 477 -4.14 -9.65 -10.19
CA GLY A 477 -2.76 -9.17 -10.14
C GLY A 477 -2.48 -8.42 -8.83
N GLY A 478 -1.44 -8.83 -8.10
CA GLY A 478 -1.15 -8.33 -6.74
C GLY A 478 -1.63 -9.25 -5.63
N GLU A 479 -2.34 -10.35 -5.96
CA GLU A 479 -2.68 -11.41 -5.02
C GLU A 479 -1.45 -12.00 -4.32
N HIS A 480 -1.67 -12.38 -3.06
CA HIS A 480 -0.71 -12.82 -2.08
C HIS A 480 -1.39 -13.70 -1.03
N SER A 481 -0.62 -14.42 -0.24
CA SER A 481 -1.15 -15.15 0.92
C SER A 481 -0.28 -14.91 2.16
N ILE A 482 -0.96 -14.77 3.29
CA ILE A 482 -0.41 -14.35 4.59
C ILE A 482 -1.06 -15.19 5.71
N VAL A 483 -0.48 -15.17 6.91
CA VAL A 483 -1.09 -15.81 8.09
C VAL A 483 -1.48 -14.75 9.12
N VAL A 484 -2.78 -14.50 9.28
CA VAL A 484 -3.29 -13.65 10.36
C VAL A 484 -3.10 -14.39 11.68
N CYS A 485 -2.48 -13.71 12.65
CA CYS A 485 -2.06 -14.30 13.92
C CYS A 485 -2.43 -13.44 15.13
N GLY A 486 -3.02 -12.26 14.97
CA GLY A 486 -3.49 -11.45 16.09
C GLY A 486 -4.48 -10.37 15.70
N HIS A 487 -5.17 -9.81 16.70
CA HIS A 487 -6.09 -8.69 16.56
C HIS A 487 -6.24 -7.92 17.88
N ASP A 488 -6.74 -6.69 17.80
CA ASP A 488 -7.34 -5.94 18.91
C ASP A 488 -8.64 -5.25 18.43
N ASP A 489 -9.18 -4.32 19.22
CA ASP A 489 -10.43 -3.61 18.92
C ASP A 489 -10.45 -2.87 17.56
N LYS A 490 -9.30 -2.67 16.92
CA LYS A 490 -9.16 -1.86 15.70
C LYS A 490 -8.26 -2.47 14.64
N THR A 491 -7.27 -3.25 15.04
CA THR A 491 -6.19 -3.72 14.16
C THR A 491 -6.13 -5.23 14.12
N LEU A 492 -5.54 -5.76 13.05
CA LEU A 492 -5.12 -7.15 12.95
C LEU A 492 -3.64 -7.21 12.59
N THR A 493 -2.99 -8.28 13.02
CA THR A 493 -1.58 -8.56 12.77
C THR A 493 -1.43 -9.87 12.01
N TYR A 494 -0.61 -9.86 10.97
CA TYR A 494 -0.29 -11.04 10.16
C TYR A 494 1.22 -11.21 9.93
N ARG A 495 1.61 -12.46 9.70
CA ARG A 495 2.93 -12.84 9.16
C ARG A 495 2.89 -12.82 7.64
N ASP A 496 3.87 -12.17 7.05
CA ASP A 496 3.97 -11.94 5.61
C ASP A 496 5.15 -12.74 5.01
N PRO A 497 4.89 -13.72 4.12
CA PRO A 497 5.93 -14.45 3.40
C PRO A 497 6.90 -13.60 2.56
N ASP A 498 6.46 -12.46 2.01
CA ASP A 498 7.26 -11.69 1.05
C ASP A 498 8.33 -10.85 1.77
N THR A 499 7.92 -10.12 2.83
CA THR A 499 8.87 -9.44 3.72
C THR A 499 9.55 -10.39 4.72
N GLY A 500 8.93 -11.54 5.01
CA GLY A 500 9.38 -12.46 6.05
C GLY A 500 9.23 -11.89 7.46
N GLY A 501 8.36 -10.91 7.64
CA GLY A 501 8.13 -10.21 8.91
C GLY A 501 6.65 -10.15 9.28
N SER A 502 6.33 -9.17 10.12
CA SER A 502 4.98 -8.95 10.63
C SER A 502 4.43 -7.58 10.27
N VAL A 503 3.16 -7.51 9.93
CA VAL A 503 2.44 -6.27 9.63
C VAL A 503 1.19 -6.18 10.49
N THR A 504 0.98 -5.03 11.12
CA THR A 504 -0.24 -4.68 11.85
C THR A 504 -0.95 -3.56 11.11
N MET A 505 -2.26 -3.68 10.90
CA MET A 505 -3.06 -2.66 10.20
C MET A 505 -4.52 -2.64 10.65
N GLU A 506 -5.20 -1.51 10.44
CA GLU A 506 -6.62 -1.33 10.77
C GLU A 506 -7.50 -2.37 10.04
N ILE A 507 -8.44 -2.97 10.78
CA ILE A 507 -9.33 -4.07 10.35
C ILE A 507 -10.12 -3.65 9.10
N GLU A 508 -10.68 -2.45 9.08
CA GLU A 508 -11.50 -1.98 7.96
C GLU A 508 -10.69 -1.76 6.68
N PHE A 509 -9.43 -1.34 6.78
CA PHE A 509 -8.56 -1.21 5.59
C PHE A 509 -8.12 -2.57 5.04
N PHE A 510 -7.99 -3.58 5.91
CA PHE A 510 -7.74 -4.95 5.49
C PHE A 510 -8.96 -5.60 4.83
N ARG A 511 -10.16 -5.37 5.39
CA ARG A 511 -11.44 -5.93 4.94
C ARG A 511 -11.65 -5.74 3.44
N GLU A 512 -11.46 -4.53 2.93
CA GLU A 512 -11.69 -4.19 1.52
C GLU A 512 -10.97 -5.15 0.55
N THR A 513 -9.67 -5.40 0.75
CA THR A 513 -8.90 -6.26 -0.16
C THR A 513 -9.09 -7.75 0.12
N TYR A 514 -9.30 -8.13 1.38
CA TYR A 514 -9.63 -9.50 1.76
C TYR A 514 -10.96 -9.96 1.13
N ASP A 515 -11.98 -9.10 1.13
CA ASP A 515 -13.27 -9.36 0.49
C ASP A 515 -13.15 -9.35 -1.05
N GLU A 516 -12.35 -8.46 -1.65
CA GLU A 516 -12.09 -8.44 -3.10
C GLU A 516 -11.47 -9.76 -3.61
N LEU A 517 -10.61 -10.39 -2.82
CA LEU A 517 -10.01 -11.70 -3.12
C LEU A 517 -10.93 -12.89 -2.78
N GLY A 518 -12.12 -12.60 -2.29
CA GLY A 518 -13.20 -13.55 -2.08
C GLY A 518 -13.17 -14.22 -0.71
N GLY A 519 -12.68 -13.55 0.34
CA GLY A 519 -12.77 -14.00 1.73
C GLY A 519 -12.28 -15.43 1.93
N ARG A 520 -11.08 -15.73 1.42
CA ARG A 520 -10.53 -17.09 1.34
C ARG A 520 -9.68 -17.38 2.56
N ILE A 521 -9.98 -18.47 3.25
CA ILE A 521 -9.30 -18.87 4.48
C ILE A 521 -8.95 -20.36 4.49
N VAL A 522 -7.80 -20.68 5.11
CA VAL A 522 -7.34 -22.03 5.47
C VAL A 522 -6.85 -22.01 6.91
N TYR A 523 -7.35 -22.91 7.74
CA TYR A 523 -7.06 -22.95 9.19
C TYR A 523 -7.34 -24.34 9.78
N TYR A 524 -7.01 -24.55 11.05
CA TYR A 524 -7.45 -25.71 11.83
C TYR A 524 -8.33 -25.26 13.00
N ASN A 525 -9.19 -26.15 13.48
CA ASN A 525 -9.85 -26.00 14.78
C ASN A 525 -9.19 -26.96 15.77
N GLU A 526 -8.72 -26.47 16.91
CA GLU A 526 -8.43 -27.25 18.12
C GLU A 526 -9.51 -27.05 19.20
#